data_AF-A0A1V8U535-F1
#
_entry.id   AF-A0A1V8U535-F1
#
_cell.length_a   1.000
_cell.length_b   1.000
_cell.length_c   1.000
_cell.angle_alpha   90.00
_cell.angle_beta   90.00
_cell.angle_gamma   90.00
#
_symmetry.space_group_name_H-M   'P 1'
#
loop_
_entity.id
_entity.type
_entity.pdbx_description
1 polymer ?
#
loop_
_entity_poly.entity_id
_entity_poly.type
_entity_poly.pdbx_seq_one_letter_code
_entity_poly.pdbx_strand_id
1 'polypeptide(L)'
;MATSDPLSSLEGDMLDVAPGVEVINGDIKATDHIERLPNVANESNKSLQNGHTNETVNYKCDVLVVGAGFSGITAIHRFRKLGLQVKCFEAGGDFGGVWYWNRYPGARVDSEAPFYQLNIPEVYQDFTFSQRFPGHVELRRYMAHIDKVLGLRQDVTFNAQVISATFDEAKGLWTVKTAAGHEATCKYLMLASGLLHRKYTPDLPGLDRYKGKLVHSA
;
A
#
# COMPACT_ATOMS: atom_id res chain seq x y z
N MET A 1 -40.94 -12.92 41.59
CA MET A 1 -41.40 -13.11 40.20
C MET A 1 -40.57 -12.19 39.32
N ALA A 2 -39.88 -12.79 38.35
CA ALA A 2 -38.89 -12.24 37.39
C ALA A 2 -39.38 -10.97 36.66
N THR A 3 -38.63 -9.86 36.59
CA THR A 3 -37.50 -9.53 35.67
C THR A 3 -37.82 -9.75 34.18
N SER A 4 -38.21 -8.67 33.49
CA SER A 4 -38.35 -8.60 32.02
C SER A 4 -37.00 -8.28 31.36
N ASP A 5 -36.66 -9.11 30.39
CA ASP A 5 -35.40 -9.17 29.62
C ASP A 5 -35.39 -8.09 28.50
N PRO A 6 -34.30 -7.32 28.25
CA PRO A 6 -34.28 -6.24 27.25
C PRO A 6 -34.00 -6.71 25.80
N LEU A 7 -34.04 -8.01 25.52
CA LEU A 7 -33.57 -8.58 24.23
C LEU A 7 -34.66 -8.79 23.16
N SER A 8 -35.90 -8.34 23.37
CA SER A 8 -37.01 -8.60 22.42
C SER A 8 -37.20 -7.55 21.31
N SER A 9 -36.22 -6.68 21.03
CA SER A 9 -36.39 -5.61 20.02
C SER A 9 -35.30 -5.57 18.92
N LEU A 10 -34.66 -6.69 18.61
CA LEU A 10 -33.64 -6.77 17.55
C LEU A 10 -33.93 -7.89 16.53
N GLU A 11 -35.19 -8.08 16.15
CA GLU A 11 -35.53 -8.80 14.92
C GLU A 11 -35.87 -7.77 13.83
N GLY A 12 -34.87 -7.35 13.07
CA GLY A 12 -35.11 -6.37 12.00
C GLY A 12 -33.91 -5.78 11.27
N ASP A 13 -32.66 -6.20 11.52
CA ASP A 13 -31.52 -5.74 10.72
C ASP A 13 -31.18 -6.77 9.65
N MET A 14 -31.71 -6.47 8.47
CA MET A 14 -31.46 -7.10 7.18
C MET A 14 -29.94 -7.08 6.90
N LEU A 15 -29.31 -8.24 6.94
CA LEU A 15 -27.94 -8.44 6.46
C LEU A 15 -27.88 -8.00 4.99
N ASP A 16 -27.19 -6.90 4.73
CA ASP A 16 -26.93 -6.42 3.37
C ASP A 16 -25.87 -7.34 2.74
N VAL A 17 -26.34 -8.43 2.13
CA VAL A 17 -25.52 -9.40 1.42
C VAL A 17 -25.10 -8.77 0.10
N ALA A 18 -23.78 -8.74 -0.17
CA ALA A 18 -23.25 -8.26 -1.44
C ALA A 18 -23.94 -8.97 -2.63
N PRO A 19 -24.20 -8.26 -3.75
CA PRO A 19 -24.86 -8.87 -4.91
C PRO A 19 -24.06 -10.08 -5.41
N GLY A 20 -24.73 -11.24 -5.51
CA GLY A 20 -24.17 -12.51 -6.01
C GLY A 20 -24.04 -13.65 -5.00
N VAL A 21 -24.61 -13.55 -3.79
CA VAL A 21 -24.58 -14.63 -2.79
C VAL A 21 -25.99 -15.01 -2.35
N GLU A 22 -26.40 -16.26 -2.60
CA GLU A 22 -27.60 -16.87 -2.02
C GLU A 22 -27.23 -17.90 -0.95
N VAL A 23 -27.99 -17.93 0.14
CA VAL A 23 -27.86 -18.94 1.21
C VAL A 23 -28.88 -20.04 0.95
N ILE A 24 -28.40 -21.26 0.65
CA ILE A 24 -29.24 -22.45 0.53
C ILE A 24 -28.67 -23.55 1.45
N ASN A 25 -29.42 -23.92 2.48
CA ASN A 25 -29.17 -25.06 3.38
C ASN A 25 -27.79 -25.14 4.05
N GLY A 26 -27.30 -24.03 4.63
CA GLY A 26 -26.29 -24.09 5.70
C GLY A 26 -24.84 -24.43 5.32
N ASP A 27 -24.52 -24.64 4.04
CA ASP A 27 -23.16 -24.86 3.54
C ASP A 27 -22.71 -23.71 2.63
N ILE A 28 -21.60 -23.03 2.98
CA ILE A 28 -20.99 -22.00 2.12
C ILE A 28 -20.12 -22.71 1.08
N LYS A 29 -20.59 -22.77 -0.17
CA LYS A 29 -19.76 -23.11 -1.34
C LYS A 29 -19.50 -21.84 -2.16
N ALA A 30 -18.23 -21.52 -2.37
CA ALA A 30 -17.85 -20.51 -3.36
C ALA A 30 -18.23 -21.04 -4.75
N THR A 31 -19.10 -20.32 -5.46
CA THR A 31 -19.45 -20.62 -6.85
C THR A 31 -18.47 -19.89 -7.77
N ASP A 32 -17.88 -20.61 -8.73
CA ASP A 32 -16.91 -20.12 -9.72
C ASP A 32 -17.59 -19.27 -10.83
N HIS A 33 -18.39 -18.29 -10.45
CA HIS A 33 -18.98 -17.32 -11.37
C HIS A 33 -18.64 -15.89 -10.95
N ILE A 34 -17.34 -15.57 -10.99
CA ILE A 34 -16.93 -14.18 -11.23
C ILE A 34 -17.05 -13.96 -12.73
N GLU A 35 -18.10 -13.26 -13.15
CA GLU A 35 -18.07 -12.56 -14.44
C GLU A 35 -16.84 -11.66 -14.43
N ARG A 36 -15.86 -12.01 -15.25
CA ARG A 36 -14.73 -11.14 -15.55
C ARG A 36 -15.31 -9.87 -16.17
N LEU A 37 -15.27 -8.77 -15.42
CA LEU A 37 -15.47 -7.45 -15.99
C LEU A 37 -14.55 -7.31 -17.21
N PRO A 38 -15.07 -6.90 -18.37
CA PRO A 38 -14.26 -6.79 -19.58
C PRO A 38 -13.12 -5.80 -19.33
N ASN A 39 -11.91 -6.27 -19.63
CA ASN A 39 -10.70 -5.48 -19.59
C ASN A 39 -10.81 -4.41 -20.69
N VAL A 40 -11.17 -3.18 -20.33
CA VAL A 40 -11.13 -2.04 -21.26
C VAL A 40 -9.68 -1.60 -21.40
N ALA A 41 -8.91 -2.41 -22.14
CA ALA A 41 -7.57 -2.08 -22.60
C ALA A 41 -7.35 -2.76 -23.97
N ASN A 42 -7.91 -2.13 -25.01
CA ASN A 42 -7.50 -2.18 -26.41
C ASN A 42 -8.06 -0.88 -27.00
N GLU A 43 -7.34 0.01 -27.66
CA GLU A 43 -6.28 -0.19 -28.64
C GLU A 43 -5.32 1.01 -28.64
N SER A 44 -4.03 0.76 -28.48
CA SER A 44 -2.92 1.57 -29.04
C SER A 44 -1.60 0.87 -28.78
N ASN A 45 -1.51 -0.41 -29.15
CA ASN A 45 -0.24 -1.12 -29.21
C ASN A 45 0.48 -0.77 -30.52
N LYS A 46 1.21 0.36 -30.49
CA LYS A 46 2.41 0.51 -31.29
C LYS A 46 3.56 0.89 -30.38
N SER A 47 4.52 -0.04 -30.34
CA SER A 47 5.91 0.10 -29.89
C SER A 47 6.13 0.68 -28.51
N LEU A 48 6.49 -0.20 -27.56
CA LEU A 48 7.65 -0.04 -26.68
C LEU A 48 7.98 -1.44 -26.13
N GLN A 49 8.80 -2.18 -26.89
CA GLN A 49 9.56 -3.26 -26.30
C GLN A 49 10.60 -2.61 -25.37
N ASN A 50 10.34 -2.59 -24.06
CA ASN A 50 11.40 -2.40 -23.08
C ASN A 50 11.60 -3.74 -22.37
N GLY A 51 12.71 -4.40 -22.70
CA GLY A 51 13.17 -5.58 -21.97
C GLY A 51 13.31 -5.25 -20.49
N HIS A 52 12.80 -6.13 -19.63
CA HIS A 52 13.20 -6.17 -18.23
C HIS A 52 14.64 -6.68 -18.19
N THR A 53 15.60 -5.78 -18.34
CA THR A 53 16.96 -6.03 -17.89
C THR A 53 16.95 -5.93 -16.36
N ASN A 54 17.47 -6.96 -15.67
CA ASN A 54 17.82 -6.91 -14.25
C ASN A 54 19.00 -5.93 -14.04
N GLU A 55 18.86 -4.68 -14.47
CA GLU A 55 19.89 -3.67 -14.27
C GLU A 55 19.83 -3.17 -12.83
N THR A 56 20.86 -3.55 -12.06
CA THR A 56 21.16 -2.93 -10.79
C THR A 56 21.42 -1.44 -11.03
N VAL A 57 20.79 -0.57 -10.23
CA VAL A 57 20.94 0.88 -10.37
C VAL A 57 21.84 1.38 -9.26
N ASN A 58 22.68 2.35 -9.59
CA ASN A 58 23.58 3.02 -8.65
C ASN A 58 23.25 4.51 -8.65
N TYR A 59 22.69 5.01 -7.55
CA TYR A 59 22.34 6.42 -7.42
C TYR A 59 23.35 7.19 -6.59
N LYS A 60 23.54 8.46 -6.96
CA LYS A 60 24.07 9.51 -6.10
C LYS A 60 22.99 10.57 -5.98
N CYS A 61 22.56 10.87 -4.77
CA CYS A 61 21.51 11.85 -4.51
C CYS A 61 21.77 12.60 -3.19
N ASP A 62 21.08 13.70 -2.97
CA ASP A 62 21.18 14.43 -1.69
C ASP A 62 20.44 13.66 -0.60
N VAL A 63 19.24 13.18 -0.91
CA VAL A 63 18.35 12.48 0.01
C VAL A 63 17.93 11.13 -0.58
N LEU A 64 18.07 10.07 0.21
CA LEU A 64 17.42 8.79 -0.07
C LEU A 64 16.27 8.58 0.91
N VAL A 65 15.09 8.32 0.38
CA VAL A 65 13.90 7.94 1.14
C VAL A 65 13.72 6.42 1.06
N VAL A 66 13.36 5.78 2.18
CA VAL A 66 13.03 4.34 2.21
C VAL A 66 11.55 4.17 2.54
N GLY A 67 10.78 3.69 1.57
CA GLY A 67 9.33 3.53 1.65
C GLY A 67 8.55 4.62 0.91
N ALA A 68 7.53 4.22 0.16
CA ALA A 68 6.66 5.05 -0.67
C ALA A 68 5.19 5.00 -0.22
N GLY A 69 4.98 4.97 1.11
CA GLY A 69 3.70 5.30 1.75
C GLY A 69 3.51 6.81 1.92
N PHE A 70 2.52 7.24 2.68
CA PHE A 70 2.22 8.67 2.90
C PHE A 70 3.43 9.50 3.33
N SER A 71 4.21 9.03 4.31
CA SER A 71 5.41 9.75 4.78
C SER A 71 6.47 9.88 3.70
N GLY A 72 6.71 8.81 2.93
CA GLY A 72 7.72 8.80 1.87
C GLY A 72 7.32 9.68 0.68
N ILE A 73 6.08 9.55 0.23
CA ILE A 73 5.49 10.41 -0.82
C ILE A 73 5.60 11.89 -0.42
N THR A 74 5.22 12.22 0.81
CA THR A 74 5.30 13.60 1.33
C THR A 74 6.76 14.07 1.36
N ALA A 75 7.68 13.22 1.80
CA ALA A 75 9.11 13.54 1.84
C ALA A 75 9.66 13.84 0.45
N ILE A 76 9.41 12.98 -0.54
CA ILE A 76 9.85 13.17 -1.92
C ILE A 76 9.36 14.52 -2.46
N HIS A 77 8.05 14.80 -2.32
CA HIS A 77 7.46 16.06 -2.77
C HIS A 77 8.11 17.28 -2.09
N ARG A 78 8.28 17.25 -0.76
CA ARG A 78 8.84 18.36 0.01
C ARG A 78 10.31 18.61 -0.31
N PHE A 79 11.12 17.56 -0.39
CA PHE A 79 12.54 17.70 -0.73
C PHE A 79 12.76 18.16 -2.18
N ARG A 80 11.91 17.74 -3.13
CA ARG A 80 11.91 18.31 -4.49
C ARG A 80 11.63 19.81 -4.49
N LYS A 81 10.69 20.28 -3.68
CA LYS A 81 10.40 21.73 -3.53
C LYS A 81 11.56 22.51 -2.90
N LEU A 82 12.47 21.84 -2.20
CA LEU A 82 13.72 22.43 -1.70
C LEU A 82 14.86 22.40 -2.73
N GLY A 83 14.62 21.87 -3.94
CA GLY A 83 15.64 21.77 -4.99
C GLY A 83 16.66 20.64 -4.78
N LEU A 84 16.40 19.72 -3.85
CA LEU A 84 17.28 18.57 -3.59
C LEU A 84 17.06 17.46 -4.61
N GLN A 85 18.12 16.73 -4.93
CA GLN A 85 18.05 15.49 -5.69
C GLN A 85 17.60 14.37 -4.76
N VAL A 86 16.41 13.84 -5.00
CA VAL A 86 15.78 12.81 -4.15
C VAL A 86 15.64 11.52 -4.93
N LYS A 87 15.96 10.40 -4.28
CA LYS A 87 15.58 9.06 -4.74
C LYS A 87 14.87 8.32 -3.62
N CYS A 88 14.07 7.33 -4.00
CA CYS A 88 13.33 6.48 -3.08
C CYS A 88 13.48 5.02 -3.45
N PHE A 89 13.69 4.18 -2.44
CA PHE A 89 13.59 2.73 -2.55
C PHE A 89 12.30 2.25 -1.88
N GLU A 90 11.42 1.62 -2.65
CA GLU A 90 10.18 1.00 -2.18
C GLU A 90 10.24 -0.51 -2.36
N ALA A 91 9.91 -1.26 -1.32
CA ALA A 91 9.95 -2.72 -1.35
C ALA A 91 8.85 -3.32 -2.25
N GLY A 92 7.69 -2.68 -2.33
CA GLY A 92 6.56 -3.08 -3.16
C GLY A 92 6.71 -2.66 -4.63
N GLY A 93 5.80 -3.14 -5.46
CA GLY A 93 5.74 -2.82 -6.89
C GLY A 93 5.02 -1.50 -7.23
N ASP A 94 4.44 -0.82 -6.24
CA ASP A 94 3.71 0.43 -6.45
C ASP A 94 3.64 1.29 -5.18
N PHE A 95 3.13 2.51 -5.30
CA PHE A 95 2.87 3.40 -4.18
C PHE A 95 1.82 2.86 -3.19
N GLY A 96 1.85 3.40 -1.97
CA GLY A 96 0.74 3.28 -1.02
C GLY A 96 1.10 2.67 0.33
N GLY A 97 2.32 2.14 0.48
CA GLY A 97 2.80 1.57 1.74
C GLY A 97 1.84 0.52 2.29
N VAL A 98 1.27 0.75 3.46
CA VAL A 98 0.29 -0.17 4.09
C VAL A 98 -0.87 -0.53 3.15
N TRP A 99 -1.35 0.40 2.32
CA TRP A 99 -2.48 0.16 1.40
C TRP A 99 -2.08 -0.63 0.14
N TYR A 100 -0.78 -0.68 -0.16
CA TYR A 100 -0.22 -1.59 -1.15
C TYR A 100 -0.21 -3.03 -0.62
N TRP A 101 0.26 -3.25 0.62
CA TRP A 101 0.45 -4.59 1.19
C TRP A 101 -0.86 -5.18 1.76
N ASN A 102 -1.61 -4.41 2.54
CA ASN A 102 -2.74 -4.92 3.32
C ASN A 102 -4.05 -4.76 2.53
N ARG A 103 -4.59 -5.90 2.07
CA ARG A 103 -5.79 -5.96 1.21
C ARG A 103 -6.79 -7.02 1.67
N TYR A 104 -6.79 -7.30 2.97
CA TYR A 104 -7.74 -8.24 3.55
C TYR A 104 -9.19 -7.71 3.36
N PRO A 105 -10.19 -8.59 3.26
CA PRO A 105 -11.58 -8.19 3.10
C PRO A 105 -12.02 -7.22 4.20
N GLY A 106 -12.53 -6.05 3.82
CA GLY A 106 -12.97 -5.02 4.76
C GLY A 106 -11.88 -4.07 5.26
N ALA A 107 -10.62 -4.18 4.82
CA ALA A 107 -9.56 -3.24 5.19
C ALA A 107 -9.94 -1.78 4.86
N ARG A 108 -9.94 -0.93 5.89
CA ARG A 108 -10.48 0.44 5.85
C ARG A 108 -9.74 1.36 6.80
N VAL A 109 -9.85 2.66 6.55
CA VAL A 109 -9.38 3.70 7.46
C VAL A 109 -10.25 3.78 8.72
N ASP A 110 -9.67 4.21 9.82
CA ASP A 110 -10.35 4.59 11.07
C ASP A 110 -10.55 6.12 11.20
N SER A 111 -9.95 6.88 10.28
CA SER A 111 -9.96 8.33 10.23
C SER A 111 -10.86 8.80 9.10
N GLU A 112 -11.80 9.69 9.38
CA GLU A 112 -12.78 10.13 8.39
C GLU A 112 -12.15 11.03 7.30
N ALA A 113 -12.74 11.02 6.11
CA ALA A 113 -12.45 12.01 5.09
C ALA A 113 -12.94 13.41 5.54
N PRO A 114 -12.19 14.49 5.28
CA PRO A 114 -10.96 14.55 4.49
C PRO A 114 -9.67 14.41 5.33
N PHE A 115 -9.72 13.97 6.59
CA PHE A 115 -8.54 13.98 7.46
C PHE A 115 -7.50 12.92 7.10
N TYR A 116 -7.91 11.79 6.51
CA TYR A 116 -6.99 10.74 6.07
C TYR A 116 -6.47 10.95 4.63
N GLN A 117 -5.90 12.12 4.35
CA GLN A 117 -5.36 12.48 3.05
C GLN A 117 -4.17 13.46 3.16
N LEU A 118 -3.44 13.68 2.07
CA LEU A 118 -2.37 14.69 2.04
C LEU A 118 -2.94 16.10 1.98
N ASN A 119 -2.44 16.98 2.85
CA ASN A 119 -2.71 18.42 2.80
C ASN A 119 -1.83 19.11 1.74
N ILE A 120 -2.05 18.75 0.48
CA ILE A 120 -1.39 19.32 -0.70
C ILE A 120 -2.50 19.79 -1.65
N PRO A 121 -2.69 21.10 -1.86
CA PRO A 121 -3.80 21.66 -2.64
C PRO A 121 -3.98 21.02 -4.00
N GLU A 122 -2.90 20.88 -4.76
CA GLU A 122 -2.92 20.28 -6.10
C GLU A 122 -3.47 18.84 -6.09
N VAL A 123 -3.32 18.11 -4.99
CA VAL A 123 -3.76 16.72 -4.85
C VAL A 123 -5.23 16.64 -4.46
N TYR A 124 -5.65 17.40 -3.43
CA TYR A 124 -6.99 17.23 -2.86
C TYR A 124 -8.08 18.01 -3.61
N GLN A 125 -7.74 19.03 -4.40
CA GLN A 125 -8.73 19.83 -5.13
C GLN A 125 -9.52 18.98 -6.13
N ASP A 126 -8.85 18.04 -6.79
CA ASP A 126 -9.43 17.22 -7.87
C ASP A 126 -9.69 15.76 -7.45
N PHE A 127 -9.73 15.48 -6.15
CA PHE A 127 -10.01 14.14 -5.63
C PHE A 127 -11.11 14.15 -4.59
N THR A 128 -12.13 13.33 -4.81
CA THR A 128 -13.21 13.13 -3.83
C THR A 128 -13.26 11.66 -3.43
N PHE A 129 -13.32 11.40 -2.13
CA PHE A 129 -13.63 10.08 -1.59
C PHE A 129 -15.12 9.81 -1.69
N SER A 130 -15.48 8.60 -2.10
CA SER A 130 -16.87 8.14 -2.25
C SER A 130 -17.55 7.83 -0.91
N GLN A 131 -16.76 7.62 0.15
CA GLN A 131 -17.24 7.20 1.47
C GLN A 131 -16.55 8.00 2.57
N ARG A 132 -17.22 8.19 3.71
CA ARG A 132 -16.66 8.86 4.90
C ARG A 132 -15.41 8.15 5.44
N PHE A 133 -15.40 6.82 5.38
CA PHE A 133 -14.26 5.98 5.78
C PHE A 133 -13.85 5.11 4.58
N PRO A 134 -13.02 5.61 3.65
CA PRO A 134 -12.65 4.88 2.43
C PRO A 134 -11.91 3.56 2.71
N GLY A 135 -12.19 2.54 1.89
CA GLY A 135 -11.54 1.24 1.95
C GLY A 135 -10.22 1.18 1.18
N HIS A 136 -9.50 0.06 1.30
CA HIS A 136 -8.17 -0.11 0.68
C HIS A 136 -8.16 0.08 -0.85
N VAL A 137 -9.26 -0.22 -1.55
CA VAL A 137 -9.37 -0.02 -3.01
C VAL A 137 -9.31 1.47 -3.34
N GLU A 138 -10.07 2.28 -2.60
CA GLU A 138 -10.14 3.71 -2.82
C GLU A 138 -8.86 4.42 -2.40
N LEU A 139 -8.20 3.95 -1.34
CA LEU A 139 -6.87 4.46 -0.95
C LEU A 139 -5.81 4.22 -2.03
N ARG A 140 -5.83 3.07 -2.73
CA ARG A 140 -4.92 2.86 -3.86
C ARG A 140 -5.23 3.76 -5.05
N ARG A 141 -6.52 4.01 -5.34
CA ARG A 141 -6.93 5.02 -6.33
C ARG A 141 -6.38 6.40 -5.95
N TYR A 142 -6.43 6.76 -4.67
CA TYR A 142 -5.87 8.00 -4.17
C TYR A 142 -4.34 8.08 -4.34
N MET A 143 -3.61 6.99 -4.07
CA MET A 143 -2.16 6.93 -4.28
C MET A 143 -1.77 7.09 -5.76
N ALA A 144 -2.51 6.44 -6.66
CA ALA A 144 -2.32 6.61 -8.09
C ALA A 144 -2.62 8.05 -8.56
N HIS A 145 -3.66 8.68 -7.98
CA HIS A 145 -3.96 10.09 -8.22
C HIS A 145 -2.84 11.02 -7.77
N ILE A 146 -2.29 10.80 -6.58
CA ILE A 146 -1.13 11.57 -6.08
C ILE A 146 0.02 11.52 -7.08
N ASP A 147 0.38 10.33 -7.57
CA ASP A 147 1.47 10.18 -8.54
C ASP A 147 1.14 10.87 -9.87
N LYS A 148 -0.09 10.75 -10.36
CA LYS A 148 -0.54 11.45 -11.57
C LYS A 148 -0.39 12.97 -11.46
N VAL A 149 -0.73 13.55 -10.30
CA VAL A 149 -0.67 14.99 -10.06
C VAL A 149 0.77 15.48 -9.84
N LEU A 150 1.57 14.72 -9.09
CA LEU A 150 2.89 15.17 -8.62
C LEU A 150 4.07 14.61 -9.43
N GLY A 151 3.83 13.61 -10.28
CA GLY A 151 4.85 12.95 -11.11
C GLY A 151 6.01 12.40 -10.28
N LEU A 152 5.71 11.58 -9.27
CA LEU A 152 6.70 11.12 -8.30
C LEU A 152 7.38 9.81 -8.71
N ARG A 153 6.75 9.01 -9.57
CA ARG A 153 7.22 7.69 -9.98
C ARG A 153 8.66 7.67 -10.49
N GLN A 154 9.07 8.73 -11.18
CA GLN A 154 10.43 8.91 -11.72
C GLN A 154 11.54 8.97 -10.64
N ASP A 155 11.16 9.26 -9.40
CA ASP A 155 12.07 9.35 -8.26
C ASP A 155 12.12 8.06 -7.44
N VAL A 156 11.32 7.05 -7.79
CA VAL A 156 11.15 5.81 -7.02
C VAL A 156 11.63 4.61 -7.81
N THR A 157 12.47 3.79 -7.18
CA THR A 157 12.74 2.42 -7.62
C THR A 157 11.87 1.49 -6.79
N PHE A 158 10.96 0.80 -7.46
CA PHE A 158 10.09 -0.22 -6.88
C PHE A 158 10.79 -1.58 -6.84
N ASN A 159 10.21 -2.52 -6.07
CA ASN A 159 10.80 -3.85 -5.83
C ASN A 159 12.23 -3.77 -5.26
N ALA A 160 12.52 -2.70 -4.52
CA ALA A 160 13.83 -2.31 -4.01
C ALA A 160 13.83 -2.37 -2.47
N GLN A 161 13.73 -3.58 -1.92
CA GLN A 161 13.77 -3.76 -0.46
C GLN A 161 15.17 -3.45 0.08
N VAL A 162 15.29 -2.41 0.90
CA VAL A 162 16.55 -2.08 1.59
C VAL A 162 16.89 -3.15 2.62
N ILE A 163 18.14 -3.63 2.57
CA ILE A 163 18.68 -4.65 3.49
C ILE A 163 19.88 -4.16 4.30
N SER A 164 20.49 -3.05 3.90
CA SER A 164 21.67 -2.50 4.56
C SER A 164 21.76 -0.99 4.35
N ALA A 165 22.19 -0.28 5.40
CA ALA A 165 22.57 1.12 5.36
C ALA A 165 23.82 1.29 6.24
N THR A 166 24.85 1.92 5.72
CA THR A 166 26.12 2.16 6.43
C THR A 166 26.52 3.61 6.25
N PHE A 167 26.94 4.25 7.34
CA PHE A 167 27.42 5.63 7.30
C PHE A 167 28.95 5.65 7.31
N ASP A 168 29.54 6.38 6.36
CA ASP A 168 30.96 6.68 6.31
C ASP A 168 31.18 8.04 6.98
N GLU A 169 31.72 8.04 8.20
CA GLU A 169 31.96 9.26 8.98
C GLU A 169 32.98 10.20 8.32
N ALA A 170 34.00 9.65 7.65
CA ALA A 170 35.04 10.44 7.01
C ALA A 170 34.50 11.20 5.80
N LYS A 171 33.56 10.60 5.06
CA LYS A 171 32.91 11.23 3.91
C LYS A 171 31.62 11.98 4.27
N GLY A 172 31.02 11.68 5.42
CA GLY A 172 29.71 12.20 5.81
C GLY A 172 28.58 11.71 4.90
N LEU A 173 28.66 10.47 4.42
CA LEU A 173 27.72 9.90 3.45
C LEU A 173 27.19 8.54 3.88
N TRP A 174 25.94 8.27 3.55
CA TRP A 174 25.32 6.95 3.64
C TRP A 174 25.55 6.16 2.36
N THR A 175 25.78 4.86 2.49
CA THR A 175 25.62 3.86 1.42
C THR A 175 24.49 2.92 1.80
N VAL A 176 23.49 2.80 0.94
CA VAL A 176 22.27 2.02 1.17
C VAL A 176 22.10 0.98 0.06
N LYS A 177 21.85 -0.27 0.43
CA LYS A 177 21.78 -1.41 -0.49
C LYS A 177 20.44 -2.12 -0.38
N THR A 178 19.98 -2.64 -1.52
CA THR A 178 18.73 -3.38 -1.63
C THR A 178 18.97 -4.87 -1.92
N ALA A 179 18.00 -5.72 -1.63
CA ALA A 179 18.05 -7.15 -1.94
C ALA A 179 18.18 -7.44 -3.44
N ALA A 180 17.64 -6.56 -4.30
CA ALA A 180 17.75 -6.64 -5.75
C ALA A 180 19.10 -6.15 -6.30
N GLY A 181 20.03 -5.75 -5.43
CA GLY A 181 21.38 -5.30 -5.81
C GLY A 181 21.48 -3.82 -6.20
N HIS A 182 20.39 -3.04 -6.10
CA HIS A 182 20.48 -1.58 -6.25
C HIS A 182 21.22 -0.97 -5.06
N GLU A 183 21.98 0.10 -5.33
CA GLU A 183 22.74 0.85 -4.34
C GLU A 183 22.52 2.36 -4.51
N ALA A 184 22.53 3.08 -3.39
CA ALA A 184 22.49 4.54 -3.40
C ALA A 184 23.51 5.10 -2.39
N THR A 185 24.19 6.17 -2.80
CA THR A 185 24.98 7.00 -1.90
C THR A 185 24.28 8.34 -1.70
N CYS A 186 24.08 8.75 -0.45
CA CYS A 186 23.39 10.00 -0.14
C CYS A 186 23.94 10.70 1.11
N LYS A 187 23.67 12.01 1.23
CA LYS A 187 24.02 12.77 2.43
C LYS A 187 23.00 12.56 3.55
N TYR A 188 21.71 12.52 3.20
CA TYR A 188 20.62 12.35 4.14
C TYR A 188 19.85 11.07 3.83
N LEU A 189 19.54 10.29 4.87
CA LEU A 189 18.74 9.08 4.78
C LEU A 189 17.45 9.28 5.59
N MET A 190 16.30 9.17 4.94
CA MET A 190 14.99 9.26 5.59
C MET A 190 14.27 7.92 5.57
N LEU A 191 14.06 7.34 6.75
CA LEU A 191 13.35 6.08 6.90
C LEU A 191 11.84 6.33 7.07
N ALA A 192 11.07 5.98 6.04
CA ALA A 192 9.62 6.09 5.98
C ALA A 192 8.95 4.70 5.90
N SER A 193 9.52 3.71 6.59
CA SER A 193 9.12 2.29 6.52
C SER A 193 7.80 1.95 7.22
N GLY A 194 7.25 2.87 8.01
CA GLY A 194 6.00 2.66 8.76
C GLY A 194 6.10 1.58 9.85
N LEU A 195 4.98 1.33 10.53
CA LEU A 195 4.91 0.45 11.71
C LEU A 195 4.50 -0.99 11.39
N LEU A 196 3.83 -1.21 10.26
CA LEU A 196 3.10 -2.47 9.97
C LEU A 196 3.84 -3.42 9.02
N HIS A 197 5.14 -3.20 8.80
CA HIS A 197 5.91 -3.98 7.83
C HIS A 197 6.44 -5.32 8.39
N ARG A 198 6.50 -5.48 9.72
CA ARG A 198 6.85 -6.76 10.36
C ARG A 198 5.60 -7.48 10.82
N LYS A 199 5.41 -8.69 10.31
CA LYS A 199 4.34 -9.60 10.72
C LYS A 199 4.76 -10.31 11.99
N TYR A 200 3.82 -10.46 12.93
CA TYR A 200 4.01 -11.30 14.11
C TYR A 200 3.06 -12.48 14.02
N THR A 201 3.63 -13.68 13.96
CA THR A 201 2.87 -14.93 14.08
C THR A 201 3.26 -15.56 15.42
N PRO A 202 2.33 -15.68 16.39
CA PRO A 202 2.63 -16.30 17.66
C PRO A 202 3.02 -17.77 17.47
N ASP A 203 3.91 -18.27 18.32
CA ASP A 203 4.26 -19.69 18.36
C ASP A 203 3.15 -20.46 19.09
N LEU A 204 2.16 -20.91 18.33
CA LEU A 204 1.00 -21.64 18.84
C LEU A 204 1.24 -23.16 18.68
N PRO A 205 1.26 -23.93 19.78
CA PRO A 205 1.44 -25.38 19.70
C PRO A 205 0.40 -26.05 18.79
N GLY A 206 0.86 -26.76 17.77
CA GLY A 206 0.01 -27.48 16.83
C GLY A 206 -0.57 -26.63 15.69
N LEU A 207 -0.15 -25.37 15.53
CA LEU A 207 -0.53 -24.52 14.39
C LEU A 207 -0.13 -25.15 13.05
N ASP A 208 1.00 -25.83 13.03
CA ASP A 208 1.53 -26.63 11.91
C ASP A 208 0.61 -27.80 11.51
N ARG A 209 -0.23 -28.29 12.43
CA ARG A 209 -1.15 -29.41 12.21
C ARG A 209 -2.53 -28.97 11.72
N TYR A 210 -2.81 -27.67 11.69
CA TYR A 210 -4.08 -27.15 11.20
C TYR A 210 -4.23 -27.41 9.70
N LYS A 211 -5.33 -28.05 9.29
CA LYS A 211 -5.57 -28.47 7.90
C LYS A 211 -6.26 -27.42 7.03
N GLY A 212 -6.80 -26.37 7.66
CA GLY A 212 -7.45 -25.28 6.94
C GLY A 212 -6.45 -24.24 6.42
N LYS A 213 -6.97 -23.20 5.78
CA LYS A 213 -6.14 -22.08 5.30
C LYS A 213 -5.80 -21.14 6.45
N LEU A 214 -4.51 -20.87 6.64
CA LEU A 214 -4.01 -19.82 7.53
C LEU A 214 -3.57 -18.63 6.70
N VAL A 215 -4.01 -17.44 7.08
CA VAL A 215 -3.64 -16.18 6.42
C VAL A 215 -3.38 -15.16 7.51
N HIS A 216 -2.24 -14.47 7.41
CA HIS A 216 -1.98 -13.28 8.21
C HIS A 216 -2.63 -12.07 7.52
N SER A 217 -3.27 -11.19 8.28
CA SER A 217 -4.01 -10.05 7.69
C SER A 217 -3.09 -9.00 7.03
N ALA A 218 -1.86 -8.85 7.52
CA ALA A 218 -0.78 -8.12 6.86
C ALA A 218 0.01 -8.98 5.89
#